data_AF-A0A154BQY2-F1
#
_entry.id   AF-A0A154BQY2-F1
#
_cell.length_a   1.000
_cell.length_b   1.000
_cell.length_c   1.000
_cell.angle_alpha   90.00
_cell.angle_beta   90.00
_cell.angle_gamma   90.00
#
_symmetry.space_group_name_H-M   'P 1'
#
loop_
_entity.id
_entity.type
_entity.pdbx_description
1 polymer ?
#
loop_
_entity_poly.entity_id
_entity_poly.type
_entity_poly.pdbx_seq_one_letter_code
_entity_poly.pdbx_strand_id
1 'polypeptide(L)'
;MKYGIGAMILGVAVIVIFIPMLVVMSLRGPGDYASRGVKSKADNIKIKVYLHEEDRIVDMDLEEYVQGVVAAEMPAEFHVEALKAQAVAARTFAVKHMGAFGGSGYADKPGADITTDFRQAQGQAWISQEKMKQRWGAAGYQKYWPKINQAVDGTRSMVVVFQGQPINAVFHSTSGEKTASAKEVWGYDFPYLRSVACTWDQQSPRYLDVKAYSLDELDKRLGTDVKTAAVSTGGQVAQVLDKTESGRVDKVRIGGIIFAGQQVREKLELRSNTFSIRQGEAGLEFITTGYGHGVGLCQYGANGMAKEGKTYKDILTYYYSGVTVEKASSH
;
A
#
# COMPACT_ATOMS: atom_id res chain seq x y z
N MET A 1 -59.60 -36.67 -21.96
CA MET A 1 -59.44 -35.19 -22.00
C MET A 1 -59.03 -34.70 -20.62
N LYS A 2 -57.73 -34.56 -20.36
CA LYS A 2 -57.17 -34.18 -19.06
C LYS A 2 -56.03 -33.17 -19.24
N TYR A 3 -56.36 -31.97 -19.72
CA TYR A 3 -55.47 -30.81 -19.69
C TYR A 3 -56.37 -29.57 -19.55
N GLY A 4 -56.61 -29.10 -18.33
CA GLY A 4 -57.54 -27.98 -18.13
C GLY A 4 -57.52 -27.25 -16.80
N ILE A 5 -56.59 -27.56 -15.88
CA ILE A 5 -56.53 -26.86 -14.57
C ILE A 5 -55.10 -26.39 -14.23
N GLY A 6 -54.06 -27.07 -14.71
CA GLY A 6 -52.66 -26.68 -14.46
C GLY A 6 -52.20 -25.38 -15.12
N ALA A 7 -52.77 -25.02 -16.29
CA ALA A 7 -52.38 -23.81 -17.01
C ALA A 7 -52.97 -22.51 -16.41
N MET A 8 -54.11 -22.59 -15.73
CA MET A 8 -54.77 -21.42 -15.15
C MET A 8 -54.11 -20.98 -13.83
N ILE A 9 -53.63 -21.93 -13.02
CA ILE A 9 -52.94 -21.62 -11.75
C ILE A 9 -51.52 -21.07 -12.01
N LEU A 10 -50.84 -21.56 -13.06
CA LEU A 10 -49.53 -21.04 -13.46
C LEU A 10 -49.63 -19.62 -14.05
N GLY A 11 -50.69 -19.32 -14.82
CA GLY A 11 -50.93 -17.99 -15.38
C GLY A 11 -51.26 -16.93 -14.31
N VAL A 12 -52.06 -17.28 -13.30
CA VAL A 12 -52.44 -16.34 -12.22
C VAL A 12 -51.29 -16.10 -11.24
N ALA A 13 -50.46 -17.11 -10.95
CA ALA A 13 -49.27 -16.93 -10.10
C ALA A 13 -48.18 -16.05 -10.75
N VAL A 14 -48.01 -16.13 -12.08
CA VAL A 14 -47.09 -15.25 -12.81
C VAL A 14 -47.59 -13.80 -12.79
N ILE A 15 -48.90 -13.57 -12.90
CA ILE A 15 -49.49 -12.21 -12.92
C ILE A 15 -49.44 -11.54 -11.53
N VAL A 16 -49.68 -12.26 -10.43
CA VAL A 16 -49.70 -11.68 -9.08
C VAL A 16 -48.30 -11.45 -8.50
N ILE A 17 -47.28 -12.19 -8.95
CA ILE A 17 -45.90 -12.03 -8.46
C ILE A 17 -45.08 -11.11 -9.38
N PHE A 18 -45.22 -11.20 -10.71
CA PHE A 18 -44.43 -10.38 -11.63
C PHE A 18 -44.98 -8.98 -11.86
N ILE A 19 -46.29 -8.73 -11.74
CA ILE A 19 -46.82 -7.37 -11.91
C ILE A 19 -46.38 -6.43 -10.77
N PRO A 20 -46.40 -6.83 -9.48
CA PRO A 20 -45.80 -5.99 -8.43
C PRO A 20 -44.29 -5.83 -8.60
N MET A 21 -43.58 -6.86 -9.10
CA MET A 21 -42.14 -6.79 -9.34
C MET A 21 -41.79 -5.84 -10.50
N LEU A 22 -42.58 -5.85 -11.58
CA LEU A 22 -42.44 -4.94 -12.73
C LEU A 22 -42.89 -3.53 -12.40
N VAL A 23 -43.89 -3.34 -11.53
CA VAL A 23 -44.27 -2.01 -11.01
C VAL A 23 -43.22 -1.47 -10.04
N VAL A 24 -42.61 -2.31 -9.20
CA VAL A 24 -41.46 -1.93 -8.34
C VAL A 24 -40.18 -1.67 -9.16
N MET A 25 -39.98 -2.35 -10.29
CA MET A 25 -38.89 -2.07 -11.23
C MET A 25 -39.17 -0.87 -12.15
N SER A 26 -40.42 -0.56 -12.47
CA SER A 26 -40.82 0.60 -13.29
C SER A 26 -40.99 1.88 -12.45
N LEU A 27 -41.14 1.77 -11.13
CA LEU A 27 -41.02 2.87 -10.16
C LEU A 27 -39.57 3.11 -9.68
N ARG A 28 -38.61 2.30 -10.14
CA ARG A 28 -37.18 2.51 -9.93
C ARG A 28 -36.53 2.86 -11.27
N GLY A 29 -36.55 4.16 -11.59
CA GLY A 29 -35.86 4.68 -12.77
C GLY A 29 -34.37 4.29 -12.79
N PRO A 30 -33.77 4.17 -13.99
CA PRO A 30 -32.33 4.01 -14.12
C PRO A 30 -31.65 5.34 -13.74
N GLY A 31 -31.07 5.37 -12.55
CA GLY A 31 -30.19 6.45 -12.10
C GLY A 31 -30.82 7.36 -11.05
N ASP A 32 -30.81 6.91 -9.80
CA ASP A 32 -30.83 7.80 -8.63
C ASP A 32 -30.23 7.07 -7.41
N TYR A 33 -28.94 6.76 -7.51
CA TYR A 33 -28.04 6.68 -6.35
C TYR A 33 -26.95 7.75 -6.46
N ALA A 34 -27.29 8.90 -7.07
CA ALA A 34 -26.55 10.11 -6.81
C ALA A 34 -26.95 10.56 -5.41
N SER A 35 -26.11 10.28 -4.41
CA SER A 35 -26.14 11.06 -3.17
C SER A 35 -25.95 12.52 -3.55
N ARG A 36 -27.07 13.25 -3.68
CA ARG A 36 -27.09 14.71 -3.60
C ARG A 36 -26.83 15.11 -2.14
N GLY A 37 -25.61 14.82 -1.67
CA GLY A 37 -24.95 15.72 -0.75
C GLY A 37 -24.65 16.98 -1.53
N VAL A 38 -25.06 18.13 -1.01
CA VAL A 38 -24.64 19.44 -1.51
C VAL A 38 -23.10 19.42 -1.53
N LYS A 39 -22.49 19.18 -2.71
CA LYS A 39 -21.04 19.22 -2.88
C LYS A 39 -20.62 20.67 -2.65
N SER A 40 -20.04 20.95 -1.49
CA SER A 40 -19.47 22.27 -1.24
C SER A 40 -18.33 22.48 -2.25
N LYS A 41 -18.14 23.72 -2.72
CA LYS A 41 -17.00 24.08 -3.59
C LYS A 41 -15.63 23.74 -2.97
N ALA A 42 -15.57 23.47 -1.66
CA ALA A 42 -14.36 23.07 -0.93
C ALA A 42 -14.02 21.57 -1.07
N ASP A 43 -14.89 20.74 -1.66
CA ASP A 43 -14.71 19.28 -1.68
C ASP A 43 -14.07 18.70 -2.95
N ASN A 44 -13.68 19.51 -3.94
CA ASN A 44 -13.17 19.04 -5.22
C ASN A 44 -11.70 19.42 -5.45
N ILE A 45 -10.84 18.86 -4.60
CA ILE A 45 -9.38 19.00 -4.73
C ILE A 45 -8.92 18.25 -5.98
N LYS A 46 -8.19 18.94 -6.86
CA LYS A 46 -7.55 18.37 -8.05
C LYS A 46 -6.09 18.10 -7.80
N ILE A 47 -5.57 17.03 -8.41
CA ILE A 47 -4.16 16.64 -8.35
C ILE A 47 -3.60 16.42 -9.76
N LYS A 48 -2.37 16.86 -9.99
CA LYS A 48 -1.63 16.62 -11.23
C LYS A 48 -0.71 15.42 -11.07
N VAL A 49 -1.06 14.31 -11.71
CA VAL A 49 -0.38 13.02 -11.55
C VAL A 49 0.45 12.72 -12.80
N TYR A 50 1.74 12.48 -12.62
CA TYR A 50 2.59 11.95 -13.68
C TYR A 50 2.44 10.42 -13.78
N LEU A 51 1.78 9.96 -14.85
CA LEU A 51 1.62 8.54 -15.18
C LEU A 51 2.89 8.03 -15.86
N HIS A 52 3.81 7.45 -15.09
CA HIS A 52 5.16 7.13 -15.56
C HIS A 52 5.22 6.12 -16.73
N GLU A 53 4.29 5.16 -16.78
CA GLU A 53 4.20 4.19 -17.88
C GLU A 53 3.70 4.79 -19.20
N GLU A 54 2.98 5.92 -19.13
CA GLU A 54 2.38 6.61 -20.28
C GLU A 54 3.12 7.91 -20.63
N ASP A 55 4.17 8.25 -19.86
CA ASP A 55 4.93 9.51 -19.94
C ASP A 55 4.05 10.77 -20.11
N ARG A 56 2.97 10.87 -19.33
CA ARG A 56 2.07 12.03 -19.39
C ARG A 56 1.56 12.47 -18.02
N ILE A 57 1.23 13.76 -17.91
CA ILE A 57 0.60 14.34 -16.73
C ILE A 57 -0.91 14.35 -16.95
N VAL A 58 -1.67 13.90 -15.95
CA VAL A 58 -3.13 13.92 -15.94
C VAL A 58 -3.62 14.72 -14.74
N ASP A 59 -4.64 15.55 -14.96
CA ASP A 59 -5.37 16.24 -13.90
C ASP A 59 -6.61 15.41 -13.53
N MET A 60 -6.75 15.03 -12.26
CA MET A 60 -7.88 14.21 -11.77
C MET A 60 -8.34 14.64 -10.39
N ASP A 61 -9.53 14.19 -9.98
CA ASP A 61 -10.00 14.39 -8.60
C ASP A 61 -9.09 13.63 -7.62
N LEU A 62 -8.71 14.26 -6.51
CA LEU A 62 -7.84 13.64 -5.51
C LEU A 62 -8.43 12.33 -4.98
N GLU A 63 -9.75 12.26 -4.82
CA GLU A 63 -10.43 11.04 -4.36
C GLU A 63 -10.39 9.91 -5.41
N GLU A 64 -10.43 10.24 -6.70
CA GLU A 64 -10.23 9.27 -7.78
C GLU A 64 -8.78 8.75 -7.79
N TYR A 65 -7.81 9.64 -7.59
CA TYR A 65 -6.42 9.24 -7.41
C TYR A 65 -6.26 8.29 -6.23
N VAL A 66 -6.81 8.63 -5.06
CA VAL A 66 -6.72 7.82 -3.84
C VAL A 66 -7.39 6.44 -4.03
N GLN A 67 -8.50 6.34 -4.75
CA GLN A 67 -9.10 5.03 -5.11
C GLN A 67 -8.10 4.16 -5.88
N GLY A 68 -7.41 4.74 -6.86
CA GLY A 68 -6.38 4.04 -7.64
C GLY A 68 -5.17 3.61 -6.82
N VAL A 69 -4.75 4.42 -5.84
CA VAL A 69 -3.68 4.04 -4.91
C VAL A 69 -4.11 2.91 -3.99
N VAL A 70 -5.28 3.00 -3.35
CA VAL A 70 -5.77 1.95 -2.45
C VAL A 70 -5.90 0.63 -3.18
N ALA A 71 -6.42 0.64 -4.41
CA ALA A 71 -6.55 -0.55 -5.25
C ALA A 71 -5.20 -1.15 -5.70
N ALA A 72 -4.17 -0.32 -5.83
CA ALA A 72 -2.82 -0.74 -6.20
C ALA A 72 -2.05 -1.32 -5.01
N GLU A 73 -2.17 -0.69 -3.83
CA GLU A 73 -1.30 -0.89 -2.67
C GLU A 73 -1.83 -1.91 -1.66
N MET A 74 -3.15 -2.02 -1.47
CA MET A 74 -3.73 -2.86 -0.42
C MET A 74 -4.70 -3.90 -1.01
N PRO A 75 -4.64 -5.17 -0.57
CA PRO A 75 -5.62 -6.18 -1.00
C PRO A 75 -7.05 -5.74 -0.64
N ALA A 76 -7.95 -5.74 -1.63
CA ALA A 76 -9.32 -5.26 -1.44
C ALA A 76 -10.14 -6.11 -0.44
N GLU A 77 -9.68 -7.34 -0.17
CA GLU A 77 -10.23 -8.22 0.86
C GLU A 77 -9.97 -7.70 2.29
N PHE A 78 -8.98 -6.85 2.50
CA PHE A 78 -8.64 -6.33 3.84
C PHE A 78 -9.80 -5.61 4.50
N HIS A 79 -9.79 -5.57 5.83
CA HIS A 79 -10.85 -4.94 6.60
C HIS A 79 -11.08 -3.48 6.16
N VAL A 80 -12.33 -3.01 6.16
CA VAL A 80 -12.67 -1.67 5.66
C VAL A 80 -11.94 -0.57 6.43
N GLU A 81 -11.73 -0.72 7.74
CA GLU A 81 -10.96 0.23 8.55
C GLU A 81 -9.47 0.27 8.17
N ALA A 82 -8.90 -0.84 7.69
CA ALA A 82 -7.54 -0.84 7.15
C ALA A 82 -7.47 -0.14 5.78
N LEU A 83 -8.46 -0.36 4.91
CA LEU A 83 -8.58 0.36 3.64
C LEU A 83 -8.78 1.86 3.87
N LYS A 84 -9.54 2.26 4.90
CA LYS A 84 -9.70 3.66 5.32
C LYS A 84 -8.37 4.26 5.80
N ALA A 85 -7.61 3.53 6.61
CA ALA A 85 -6.29 3.98 7.06
C ALA A 85 -5.35 4.18 5.87
N GLN A 86 -5.33 3.24 4.92
CA GLN A 86 -4.57 3.37 3.67
C GLN A 86 -5.03 4.57 2.82
N ALA A 87 -6.33 4.81 2.70
CA ALA A 87 -6.86 5.94 1.96
C ALA A 87 -6.40 7.27 2.55
N VAL A 88 -6.47 7.42 3.88
CA VAL A 88 -6.01 8.62 4.58
C VAL A 88 -4.49 8.79 4.48
N ALA A 89 -3.71 7.71 4.63
CA ALA A 89 -2.25 7.77 4.44
C ALA A 89 -1.88 8.19 3.02
N ALA A 90 -2.50 7.58 2.00
CA ALA A 90 -2.27 7.92 0.60
C ALA A 90 -2.66 9.36 0.28
N ARG A 91 -3.83 9.82 0.75
CA ARG A 91 -4.27 11.21 0.59
C ARG A 91 -3.31 12.19 1.25
N THR A 92 -2.85 11.87 2.45
CA THR A 92 -1.88 12.71 3.19
C THR A 92 -0.57 12.82 2.43
N PHE A 93 -0.06 11.71 1.92
CA PHE A 93 1.15 11.69 1.12
C PHE A 93 1.01 12.55 -0.16
N ALA A 94 -0.10 12.41 -0.88
CA ALA A 94 -0.38 13.23 -2.05
C ALA A 94 -0.45 14.73 -1.68
N VAL A 95 -1.28 15.08 -0.69
CA VAL A 95 -1.46 16.46 -0.21
C VAL A 95 -0.13 17.08 0.25
N LYS A 96 0.76 16.32 0.92
CA LYS A 96 2.08 16.79 1.35
C LYS A 96 2.96 17.31 0.19
N HIS A 97 2.77 16.76 -1.00
CA HIS A 97 3.56 17.08 -2.21
C HIS A 97 2.87 18.08 -3.13
N MET A 98 1.55 18.27 -3.00
CA MET A 98 0.80 19.17 -3.84
C MET A 98 1.13 20.65 -3.59
N GLY A 99 1.34 21.40 -4.68
CA GLY A 99 1.63 22.85 -4.59
C GLY A 99 0.53 23.64 -3.88
N ALA A 100 -0.74 23.25 -4.04
CA ALA A 100 -1.90 23.85 -3.37
C ALA A 100 -1.87 23.75 -1.84
N PHE A 101 -0.99 22.91 -1.28
CA PHE A 101 -0.79 22.72 0.15
C PHE A 101 0.66 23.02 0.58
N GLY A 102 1.41 23.79 -0.24
CA GLY A 102 2.80 24.17 0.04
C GLY A 102 3.83 23.08 -0.24
N GLY A 103 3.45 22.02 -0.96
CA GLY A 103 4.37 21.00 -1.45
C GLY A 103 5.19 21.47 -2.66
N SER A 104 6.32 20.82 -2.90
CA SER A 104 7.24 21.14 -4.01
C SER A 104 6.84 20.53 -5.36
N GLY A 105 5.83 19.67 -5.38
CA GLY A 105 5.52 18.79 -6.50
C GLY A 105 6.59 17.71 -6.72
N TYR A 106 6.46 17.01 -7.86
CA TYR A 106 7.38 15.98 -8.30
C TYR A 106 8.57 16.59 -9.06
N ALA A 107 9.76 16.47 -8.47
CA ALA A 107 10.96 17.16 -8.94
C ALA A 107 11.36 16.82 -10.38
N ASP A 108 11.24 15.54 -10.77
CA ASP A 108 11.72 15.07 -12.08
C ASP A 108 10.74 15.37 -13.23
N LYS A 109 9.50 15.79 -12.93
CA LYS A 109 8.51 16.19 -13.94
C LYS A 109 7.80 17.47 -13.50
N PRO A 110 8.36 18.65 -13.83
CA PRO A 110 7.74 19.93 -13.52
C PRO A 110 6.28 20.01 -13.98
N GLY A 111 5.40 20.48 -13.10
CA GLY A 111 3.96 20.55 -13.34
C GLY A 111 3.16 19.34 -12.84
N ALA A 112 3.81 18.28 -12.38
CA ALA A 112 3.17 17.20 -11.63
C ALA A 112 3.35 17.40 -10.12
N ASP A 113 2.33 17.05 -9.35
CA ASP A 113 2.40 17.00 -7.88
C ASP A 113 3.06 15.69 -7.41
N ILE A 114 2.80 14.59 -8.10
CA ILE A 114 3.18 13.22 -7.70
C ILE A 114 3.41 12.33 -8.94
N THR A 115 4.05 11.17 -8.76
CA THR A 115 4.18 10.13 -9.80
C THR A 115 3.55 8.79 -9.39
N THR A 116 3.13 8.01 -10.39
CA THR A 116 2.69 6.62 -10.19
C THR A 116 3.85 5.62 -10.12
N ASP A 117 5.10 6.07 -10.24
CA ASP A 117 6.28 5.22 -10.04
C ASP A 117 6.61 5.13 -8.54
N PHE A 118 6.18 4.07 -7.89
CA PHE A 118 6.40 3.81 -6.45
C PHE A 118 7.89 3.68 -6.06
N ARG A 119 8.82 3.63 -7.02
CA ARG A 119 10.26 3.61 -6.76
C ARG A 119 10.83 5.00 -6.51
N GLN A 120 10.06 6.06 -6.80
CA GLN A 120 10.47 7.46 -6.64
C GLN A 120 10.06 8.03 -5.28
N ALA A 121 10.76 9.08 -4.84
CA ALA A 121 10.52 9.70 -3.53
C ALA A 121 9.10 10.30 -3.39
N GLN A 122 8.53 10.83 -4.48
CA GLN A 122 7.15 11.32 -4.58
C GLN A 122 6.27 10.32 -5.33
N GLY A 123 6.49 9.02 -5.10
CA GLY A 123 5.84 7.94 -5.83
C GLY A 123 4.89 7.12 -4.98
N GLN A 124 3.73 6.75 -5.54
CA GLN A 124 2.85 5.72 -4.98
C GLN A 124 2.35 4.81 -6.10
N ALA A 125 2.16 3.52 -5.84
CA ALA A 125 1.56 2.66 -6.83
C ALA A 125 0.13 3.12 -7.10
N TRP A 126 -0.26 3.13 -8.36
CA TRP A 126 -1.59 3.55 -8.77
C TRP A 126 -2.05 2.73 -9.97
N ILE A 127 -3.33 2.34 -9.98
CA ILE A 127 -3.95 1.67 -11.12
C ILE A 127 -5.27 2.35 -11.49
N SER A 128 -5.55 2.44 -12.78
CA SER A 128 -6.83 2.96 -13.28
C SER A 128 -7.96 1.96 -13.05
N GLN A 129 -9.22 2.41 -13.18
CA GLN A 129 -10.38 1.51 -13.09
C GLN A 129 -10.34 0.41 -14.17
N GLU A 130 -9.79 0.68 -15.36
CA GLU A 130 -9.59 -0.33 -16.40
C GLU A 130 -8.63 -1.41 -15.93
N LYS A 131 -7.48 -1.01 -15.35
CA LYS A 131 -6.52 -1.95 -14.76
C LYS A 131 -7.10 -2.71 -13.56
N MET A 132 -7.99 -2.10 -12.76
CA MET A 132 -8.73 -2.79 -11.70
C MET A 132 -9.65 -3.89 -12.27
N LYS A 133 -10.40 -3.58 -13.33
CA LYS A 133 -11.27 -4.56 -14.02
C LYS A 133 -10.47 -5.72 -14.61
N GLN A 134 -9.29 -5.44 -15.17
CA GLN A 134 -8.37 -6.48 -15.66
C GLN A 134 -7.84 -7.35 -14.50
N ARG A 135 -7.43 -6.72 -13.40
CA ARG A 135 -6.86 -7.40 -12.22
C ARG A 135 -7.86 -8.32 -11.52
N TRP A 136 -9.11 -7.88 -11.36
CA TRP A 136 -10.12 -8.62 -10.58
C TRP A 136 -11.15 -9.36 -11.43
N GLY A 137 -11.15 -9.14 -12.76
CA GLY A 137 -12.24 -9.56 -13.62
C GLY A 137 -13.56 -8.86 -13.29
N ALA A 138 -14.61 -9.10 -14.09
CA ALA A 138 -15.91 -8.45 -13.91
C ALA A 138 -16.54 -8.74 -12.53
N ALA A 139 -16.53 -10.00 -12.10
CA ALA A 139 -17.12 -10.41 -10.82
C ALA A 139 -16.34 -9.87 -9.62
N GLY A 140 -15.00 -9.93 -9.67
CA GLY A 140 -14.16 -9.37 -8.61
C GLY A 140 -14.26 -7.85 -8.54
N TYR A 141 -14.35 -7.16 -9.69
CA TYR A 141 -14.56 -5.72 -9.72
C TYR A 141 -15.89 -5.32 -9.07
N GLN A 142 -16.99 -6.00 -9.40
CA GLN A 142 -18.29 -5.76 -8.77
C GLN A 142 -18.27 -5.99 -7.24
N LYS A 143 -17.43 -6.92 -6.77
CA LYS A 143 -17.27 -7.20 -5.34
C LYS A 143 -16.38 -6.18 -4.62
N TYR A 144 -15.25 -5.81 -5.22
CA TYR A 144 -14.19 -5.05 -4.54
C TYR A 144 -14.30 -3.54 -4.71
N TRP A 145 -14.78 -3.08 -5.86
CA TRP A 145 -14.92 -1.65 -6.14
C TRP A 145 -15.81 -0.91 -5.13
N PRO A 146 -17.01 -1.42 -4.75
CA PRO A 146 -17.84 -0.74 -3.77
C PRO A 146 -17.17 -0.57 -2.40
N LYS A 147 -16.35 -1.54 -2.00
CA LYS A 147 -15.64 -1.53 -0.71
C LYS A 147 -14.51 -0.51 -0.68
N ILE A 148 -13.76 -0.39 -1.78
CA ILE A 148 -12.73 0.64 -1.93
C ILE A 148 -13.39 2.03 -1.91
N ASN A 149 -14.46 2.21 -2.68
CA ASN A 149 -15.20 3.48 -2.68
C ASN A 149 -15.73 3.83 -1.29
N GLN A 150 -16.32 2.86 -0.59
CA GLN A 150 -16.78 3.06 0.79
C GLN A 150 -15.65 3.53 1.72
N ALA A 151 -14.45 2.97 1.59
CA ALA A 151 -13.30 3.36 2.42
C ALA A 151 -12.80 4.78 2.07
N VAL A 152 -12.68 5.09 0.78
CA VAL A 152 -12.21 6.40 0.31
C VAL A 152 -13.24 7.49 0.64
N ASP A 153 -14.50 7.31 0.26
CA ASP A 153 -15.58 8.27 0.53
C ASP A 153 -15.84 8.43 2.03
N GLY A 154 -15.77 7.34 2.80
CA GLY A 154 -15.91 7.36 4.26
C GLY A 154 -14.76 8.09 4.98
N THR A 155 -13.69 8.43 4.26
CA THR A 155 -12.56 9.23 4.76
C THR A 155 -12.28 10.44 3.87
N ARG A 156 -13.27 10.90 3.11
CA ARG A 156 -13.12 12.00 2.15
C ARG A 156 -12.47 13.21 2.81
N SER A 157 -11.45 13.75 2.14
CA SER A 157 -10.66 14.89 2.62
C SER A 157 -9.94 14.68 3.96
N MET A 158 -9.97 13.50 4.60
CA MET A 158 -9.24 13.29 5.85
C MET A 158 -7.76 13.04 5.57
N VAL A 159 -6.90 13.72 6.33
CA VAL A 159 -5.43 13.63 6.29
C VAL A 159 -4.86 13.50 7.70
N VAL A 160 -3.62 13.02 7.78
CA VAL A 160 -2.84 12.94 9.03
C VAL A 160 -1.95 14.17 9.14
N VAL A 161 -2.04 14.88 10.26
CA VAL A 161 -1.27 16.10 10.50
C VAL A 161 -0.44 16.01 11.77
N PHE A 162 0.71 16.68 11.75
CA PHE A 162 1.56 16.90 12.91
C PHE A 162 1.89 18.39 12.96
N GLN A 163 1.62 19.04 14.10
CA GLN A 163 1.81 20.49 14.26
C GLN A 163 1.13 21.32 13.15
N GLY A 164 -0.09 20.91 12.75
CA GLY A 164 -0.89 21.60 11.75
C GLY A 164 -0.45 21.40 10.31
N GLN A 165 0.55 20.56 10.04
CA GLN A 165 1.05 20.28 8.69
C GLN A 165 0.83 18.80 8.32
N PRO A 166 0.44 18.48 7.07
CA PRO A 166 0.39 17.11 6.58
C PRO A 166 1.74 16.41 6.81
N ILE A 167 1.71 15.17 7.29
CA ILE A 167 2.94 14.39 7.53
C ILE A 167 3.46 13.73 6.25
N ASN A 168 4.69 13.23 6.29
CA ASN A 168 5.15 12.23 5.32
C ASN A 168 4.54 10.85 5.67
N ALA A 169 3.31 10.59 5.22
CA ALA A 169 2.52 9.39 5.55
C ALA A 169 2.96 8.15 4.75
N VAL A 170 4.21 7.74 4.93
CA VAL A 170 4.78 6.54 4.31
C VAL A 170 4.18 5.26 4.89
N PHE A 171 4.15 4.20 4.07
CA PHE A 171 3.58 2.90 4.44
C PHE A 171 4.27 1.77 3.69
N HIS A 172 4.14 0.55 4.20
CA HIS A 172 4.75 -0.64 3.62
C HIS A 172 3.93 -1.90 3.91
N SER A 173 4.18 -2.99 3.18
CA SER A 173 3.42 -4.24 3.31
C SER A 173 3.50 -4.84 4.71
N THR A 174 4.71 -5.21 5.13
CA THR A 174 4.94 -6.08 6.30
C THR A 174 6.21 -5.64 7.01
N SER A 175 6.19 -5.47 8.32
CA SER A 175 7.30 -4.92 9.10
C SER A 175 8.32 -5.98 9.52
N GLY A 176 7.85 -7.21 9.80
CA GLY A 176 8.72 -8.31 10.24
C GLY A 176 9.08 -8.28 11.72
N GLU A 177 8.23 -7.64 12.55
CA GLU A 177 8.12 -7.63 14.04
C GLU A 177 7.75 -6.22 14.55
N LYS A 178 8.43 -5.19 14.04
CA LYS A 178 8.25 -3.78 14.40
C LYS A 178 8.60 -2.88 13.22
N THR A 179 8.01 -1.69 13.19
CA THR A 179 8.37 -0.67 12.22
C THR A 179 9.77 -0.13 12.50
N ALA A 180 10.37 0.50 11.52
CA ALA A 180 11.63 1.23 11.64
C ALA A 180 11.36 2.72 11.80
N SER A 181 12.27 3.42 12.48
CA SER A 181 12.22 4.88 12.47
C SER A 181 12.72 5.42 11.12
N ALA A 182 12.27 6.62 10.75
CA ALA A 182 12.79 7.27 9.54
C ALA A 182 14.30 7.55 9.63
N LYS A 183 14.83 7.78 10.85
CA LYS A 183 16.26 8.01 11.06
C LYS A 183 17.09 6.77 10.74
N GLU A 184 16.61 5.59 11.10
CA GLU A 184 17.28 4.31 10.78
C GLU A 184 17.33 4.05 9.27
N VAL A 185 16.28 4.40 8.54
CA VAL A 185 16.13 4.02 7.12
C VAL A 185 16.67 5.10 6.18
N TRP A 186 16.50 6.38 6.53
CA TRP A 186 16.81 7.52 5.66
C TRP A 186 17.74 8.55 6.30
N GLY A 187 18.14 8.39 7.56
CA GLY A 187 19.01 9.34 8.28
C GLY A 187 18.30 10.60 8.79
N TYR A 188 17.05 10.83 8.41
CA TYR A 188 16.24 11.99 8.85
C TYR A 188 15.33 11.63 10.01
N ASP A 189 15.30 12.47 11.03
CA ASP A 189 14.39 12.28 12.16
C ASP A 189 13.06 12.99 11.92
N PHE A 190 11.97 12.22 11.94
CA PHE A 190 10.61 12.73 11.95
C PHE A 190 9.95 12.28 13.24
N PRO A 191 9.48 13.21 14.11
CA PRO A 191 8.92 12.86 15.42
C PRO A 191 7.75 11.86 15.37
N TYR A 192 7.01 11.85 14.25
CA TYR A 192 5.88 10.97 14.00
C TYR A 192 6.24 9.65 13.30
N LEU A 193 7.48 9.44 12.83
CA LEU A 193 7.93 8.18 12.21
C LEU A 193 8.90 7.43 13.16
N ARG A 194 8.34 6.93 14.26
CA ARG A 194 9.04 6.15 15.28
C ARG A 194 8.82 4.65 15.08
N SER A 195 9.73 3.85 15.64
CA SER A 195 9.55 2.40 15.71
C SER A 195 8.42 2.07 16.68
N VAL A 196 7.45 1.27 16.23
CA VAL A 196 6.38 0.70 17.04
C VAL A 196 6.29 -0.79 16.75
N ALA A 197 5.83 -1.57 17.72
CA ALA A 197 5.60 -3.00 17.53
C ALA A 197 4.57 -3.24 16.40
N CYS A 198 4.67 -4.37 15.72
CA CYS A 198 3.70 -4.78 14.72
C CYS A 198 3.61 -6.30 14.71
N THR A 199 2.96 -6.87 15.72
CA THR A 199 2.87 -8.33 15.90
C THR A 199 1.82 -8.97 14.99
N TRP A 200 0.83 -8.20 14.51
CA TRP A 200 -0.25 -8.74 13.68
C TRP A 200 0.19 -9.15 12.27
N ASP A 201 1.34 -8.67 11.82
CA ASP A 201 1.83 -8.89 10.46
C ASP A 201 2.46 -10.27 10.25
N GLN A 202 2.63 -11.05 11.34
CA GLN A 202 3.12 -12.44 11.32
C GLN A 202 2.26 -13.37 10.47
N GLN A 203 0.96 -13.06 10.31
CA GLN A 203 0.04 -13.81 9.45
C GLN A 203 0.16 -13.42 7.97
N SER A 204 1.00 -12.43 7.63
CA SER A 204 1.21 -12.02 6.25
C SER A 204 1.85 -13.17 5.46
N PRO A 205 1.33 -13.52 4.27
CA PRO A 205 2.04 -14.42 3.35
C PRO A 205 3.35 -13.81 2.84
N ARG A 206 3.61 -12.53 3.13
CA ARG A 206 4.84 -11.82 2.82
C ARG A 206 5.79 -11.71 4.00
N TYR A 207 5.46 -12.29 5.16
CA TYR A 207 6.25 -12.18 6.39
C TYR A 207 7.64 -12.77 6.27
N LEU A 208 7.78 -13.95 5.66
CA LEU A 208 9.05 -14.62 5.43
C LEU A 208 9.30 -14.79 3.94
N ASP A 209 10.55 -14.64 3.53
CA ASP A 209 11.03 -15.01 2.18
C ASP A 209 12.44 -15.58 2.30
N VAL A 210 12.74 -16.58 1.49
CA VAL A 210 14.08 -17.14 1.38
C VAL A 210 14.50 -17.03 -0.08
N LYS A 211 15.63 -16.37 -0.33
CA LYS A 211 16.27 -16.33 -1.64
C LYS A 211 17.67 -16.92 -1.57
N ALA A 212 17.92 -17.92 -2.40
CA ALA A 212 19.23 -18.53 -2.56
C ALA A 212 19.95 -17.90 -3.76
N TYR A 213 21.25 -17.65 -3.60
CA TYR A 213 22.12 -17.18 -4.67
C TYR A 213 23.38 -18.04 -4.68
N SER A 214 23.79 -18.46 -5.88
CA SER A 214 25.13 -19.02 -6.08
C SER A 214 26.20 -17.95 -5.82
N LEU A 215 27.44 -18.38 -5.56
CA LEU A 215 28.56 -17.44 -5.39
C LEU A 215 28.78 -16.59 -6.65
N ASP A 216 28.57 -17.15 -7.85
CA ASP A 216 28.62 -16.41 -9.12
C ASP A 216 27.60 -15.27 -9.20
N GLU A 217 26.36 -15.55 -8.80
CA GLU A 217 25.30 -14.54 -8.83
C GLU A 217 25.57 -13.42 -7.83
N LEU A 218 26.16 -13.74 -6.68
CA LEU A 218 26.58 -12.75 -5.69
C LEU A 218 27.69 -11.86 -6.26
N ASP A 219 28.73 -12.45 -6.86
CA ASP A 219 29.84 -11.71 -7.49
C ASP A 219 29.30 -10.74 -8.54
N LYS A 220 28.40 -11.24 -9.41
CA LYS A 220 27.78 -10.44 -10.47
C LYS A 220 26.87 -9.31 -9.95
N ARG A 221 25.97 -9.59 -9.01
CA ARG A 221 24.97 -8.61 -8.53
C ARG A 221 25.57 -7.60 -7.55
N LEU A 222 26.47 -8.05 -6.68
CA LEU A 222 27.07 -7.21 -5.66
C LEU A 222 28.33 -6.50 -6.15
N GLY A 223 29.05 -7.06 -7.13
CA GLY A 223 30.34 -6.55 -7.58
C GLY A 223 31.44 -6.90 -6.58
N THR A 224 31.52 -8.18 -6.21
CA THR A 224 32.42 -8.72 -5.19
C THR A 224 33.14 -9.97 -5.71
N ASP A 225 34.10 -10.50 -4.94
CA ASP A 225 34.83 -11.75 -5.21
C ASP A 225 34.60 -12.78 -4.08
N VAL A 226 33.33 -13.14 -3.84
CA VAL A 226 32.93 -14.15 -2.85
C VAL A 226 33.55 -15.51 -3.15
N LYS A 227 33.68 -15.91 -4.41
CA LYS A 227 34.32 -17.18 -4.77
C LYS A 227 35.76 -17.30 -4.28
N THR A 228 36.55 -16.26 -4.51
CA THR A 228 37.95 -16.18 -4.06
C THR A 228 38.01 -16.15 -2.53
N ALA A 229 37.10 -15.40 -1.90
CA ALA A 229 36.97 -15.36 -0.45
C ALA A 229 36.66 -16.75 0.15
N ALA A 230 35.76 -17.53 -0.47
CA ALA A 230 35.35 -18.85 0.02
C ALA A 230 36.53 -19.83 0.20
N VAL A 231 37.49 -19.79 -0.72
CA VAL A 231 38.70 -20.62 -0.68
C VAL A 231 39.61 -20.22 0.49
N SER A 232 39.70 -18.93 0.80
CA SER A 232 40.59 -18.40 1.84
C SER A 232 40.00 -18.42 3.25
N THR A 233 38.68 -18.35 3.39
CA THR A 233 37.99 -18.27 4.70
C THR A 233 37.39 -19.60 5.18
N GLY A 234 37.65 -20.71 4.48
CA GLY A 234 37.06 -22.01 4.82
C GLY A 234 35.54 -22.03 4.67
N GLY A 235 35.00 -21.25 3.73
CA GLY A 235 33.57 -21.20 3.40
C GLY A 235 32.75 -20.15 4.13
N GLN A 236 33.27 -19.46 5.16
CA GLN A 236 32.55 -18.35 5.79
C GLN A 236 32.75 -17.06 4.99
N VAL A 237 31.82 -16.76 4.10
CA VAL A 237 31.95 -15.65 3.15
C VAL A 237 30.99 -14.49 3.41
N ALA A 238 30.15 -14.58 4.45
CA ALA A 238 29.25 -13.50 4.83
C ALA A 238 29.10 -13.38 6.34
N GLN A 239 29.00 -12.14 6.82
CA GLN A 239 28.80 -11.82 8.22
C GLN A 239 28.00 -10.53 8.36
N VAL A 240 26.84 -10.59 9.03
CA VAL A 240 26.14 -9.38 9.48
C VAL A 240 26.98 -8.74 10.58
N LEU A 241 27.37 -7.47 10.38
CA LEU A 241 28.26 -6.74 11.27
C LEU A 241 27.48 -5.87 12.25
N ASP A 242 26.39 -5.28 11.79
CA ASP A 242 25.62 -4.34 12.58
C ASP A 242 24.13 -4.37 12.20
N LYS A 243 23.28 -4.06 13.18
CA LYS A 243 21.83 -3.98 13.01
C LYS A 243 21.27 -2.74 13.69
N THR A 244 20.24 -2.16 13.09
CA THR A 244 19.43 -1.10 13.71
C THR A 244 18.63 -1.62 14.90
N GLU A 245 18.05 -0.73 15.69
CA GLU A 245 17.19 -1.09 16.83
C GLU A 245 15.93 -1.84 16.37
N SER A 246 15.42 -1.50 15.19
CA SER A 246 14.35 -2.24 14.50
C SER A 246 14.77 -3.62 13.94
N GLY A 247 16.05 -4.02 14.09
CA GLY A 247 16.55 -5.34 13.69
C GLY A 247 16.98 -5.43 12.21
N ARG A 248 16.96 -4.31 11.48
CA ARG A 248 17.38 -4.26 10.08
C ARG A 248 18.90 -4.32 10.01
N VAL A 249 19.43 -4.98 9.00
CA VAL A 249 20.87 -5.00 8.74
C VAL A 249 21.30 -3.59 8.32
N ASP A 250 22.17 -2.98 9.14
CA ASP A 250 22.84 -1.73 8.80
C ASP A 250 24.07 -2.04 7.95
N LYS A 251 24.95 -2.92 8.45
CA LYS A 251 26.20 -3.32 7.77
C LYS A 251 26.34 -4.82 7.68
N VAL A 252 26.79 -5.29 6.52
CA VAL A 252 27.08 -6.70 6.26
C VAL A 252 28.34 -6.83 5.42
N ARG A 253 29.21 -7.74 5.82
CA ARG A 253 30.35 -8.17 5.00
C ARG A 253 29.93 -9.33 4.11
N ILE A 254 30.17 -9.23 2.81
CA ILE A 254 30.00 -10.33 1.85
C ILE A 254 31.26 -10.37 0.98
N GLY A 255 31.98 -11.49 1.01
CA GLY A 255 33.35 -11.58 0.52
C GLY A 255 34.27 -10.62 1.28
N GLY A 256 35.03 -9.81 0.56
CA GLY A 256 35.91 -8.78 1.12
C GLY A 256 35.26 -7.40 1.34
N ILE A 257 34.00 -7.21 0.92
CA ILE A 257 33.36 -5.89 0.86
C ILE A 257 32.33 -5.75 1.99
N ILE A 258 32.28 -4.56 2.58
CA ILE A 258 31.22 -4.16 3.53
C ILE A 258 30.17 -3.37 2.77
N PHE A 259 28.93 -3.86 2.81
CA PHE A 259 27.77 -3.22 2.21
C PHE A 259 26.84 -2.66 3.28
N ALA A 260 26.13 -1.60 2.94
CA ALA A 260 24.91 -1.25 3.66
C ALA A 260 23.83 -2.31 3.38
N GLY A 261 23.04 -2.69 4.39
CA GLY A 261 21.99 -3.70 4.21
C GLY A 261 20.95 -3.31 3.15
N GLN A 262 20.67 -2.01 2.99
CA GLN A 262 19.80 -1.50 1.94
C GLN A 262 20.38 -1.72 0.53
N GLN A 263 21.70 -1.58 0.34
CA GLN A 263 22.35 -1.87 -0.95
C GLN A 263 22.21 -3.35 -1.31
N VAL A 264 22.37 -4.24 -0.32
CA VAL A 264 22.19 -5.69 -0.53
C VAL A 264 20.74 -6.01 -0.88
N ARG A 265 19.78 -5.41 -0.16
CA ARG A 265 18.35 -5.55 -0.46
C ARG A 265 18.04 -5.16 -1.90
N GLU A 266 18.55 -4.02 -2.37
CA GLU A 266 18.30 -3.53 -3.73
C GLU A 266 18.96 -4.42 -4.79
N LYS A 267 20.27 -4.68 -4.67
CA LYS A 267 21.04 -5.46 -5.65
C LYS A 267 20.58 -6.92 -5.76
N LEU A 268 20.12 -7.50 -4.66
CA LEU A 268 19.59 -8.86 -4.63
C LEU A 268 18.07 -8.90 -4.73
N GLU A 269 17.37 -7.76 -4.80
CA GLU A 269 15.91 -7.68 -4.85
C GLU A 269 15.24 -8.42 -3.66
N LEU A 270 15.81 -8.28 -2.46
CA LEU A 270 15.22 -8.83 -1.24
C LEU A 270 13.98 -8.03 -0.84
N ARG A 271 13.04 -8.67 -0.15
CA ARG A 271 11.80 -8.00 0.30
C ARG A 271 12.09 -6.88 1.30
N SER A 272 13.05 -7.08 2.18
CA SER A 272 13.47 -6.11 3.20
C SER A 272 14.99 -6.20 3.42
N ASN A 273 15.54 -5.25 4.17
CA ASN A 273 16.89 -5.36 4.73
C ASN A 273 16.87 -5.93 6.17
N THR A 274 15.76 -6.51 6.61
CA THR A 274 15.72 -7.34 7.82
C THR A 274 15.99 -8.79 7.39
N PHE A 275 17.26 -9.17 7.35
CA PHE A 275 17.63 -10.52 6.92
C PHE A 275 18.72 -11.16 7.79
N SER A 276 18.75 -12.48 7.77
CA SER A 276 19.90 -13.29 8.15
C SER A 276 20.46 -14.00 6.92
N ILE A 277 21.73 -14.40 7.02
CA ILE A 277 22.43 -15.12 5.95
C ILE A 277 22.87 -16.46 6.50
N ARG A 278 22.63 -17.52 5.74
CA ARG A 278 23.19 -18.84 6.02
C ARG A 278 23.86 -19.42 4.78
N GLN A 279 24.80 -20.33 5.02
CA GLN A 279 25.42 -21.11 3.95
C GLN A 279 24.39 -22.09 3.38
N GLY A 280 24.24 -22.10 2.05
CA GLY A 280 23.51 -23.12 1.30
C GLY A 280 24.47 -24.04 0.53
N GLU A 281 23.93 -25.02 -0.18
CA GLU A 281 24.73 -26.02 -0.91
C GLU A 281 25.65 -25.42 -1.99
N ALA A 282 25.17 -24.39 -2.70
CA ALA A 282 25.88 -23.76 -3.83
C ALA A 282 26.25 -22.28 -3.60
N GLY A 283 25.98 -21.73 -2.42
CA GLY A 283 26.19 -20.31 -2.13
C GLY A 283 25.55 -19.84 -0.83
N LEU A 284 24.84 -18.72 -0.86
CA LEU A 284 24.22 -18.12 0.32
C LEU A 284 22.70 -18.07 0.19
N GLU A 285 22.03 -18.30 1.31
CA GLU A 285 20.60 -18.08 1.44
C GLU A 285 20.34 -16.87 2.34
N PHE A 286 19.52 -15.96 1.82
CA PHE A 286 19.05 -14.77 2.52
C PHE A 286 17.64 -15.04 3.02
N ILE A 287 17.49 -15.10 4.34
CA ILE A 287 16.19 -15.28 5.00
C ILE A 287 15.74 -13.89 5.44
N THR A 288 14.75 -13.35 4.75
CA THR A 288 14.23 -12.00 5.01
C THR A 288 12.91 -12.06 5.77
N THR A 289 12.74 -11.16 6.72
CA THR A 289 11.45 -10.90 7.39
C THR A 289 10.88 -9.54 6.99
N GLY A 290 9.57 -9.48 6.81
CA GLY A 290 8.88 -8.29 6.33
C GLY A 290 9.06 -8.02 4.84
N TYR A 291 8.33 -7.01 4.36
CA TYR A 291 8.34 -6.57 2.98
C TYR A 291 8.13 -5.06 2.90
N GLY A 292 9.13 -4.35 2.37
CA GLY A 292 9.14 -2.90 2.23
C GLY A 292 10.17 -2.22 3.14
N HIS A 293 10.14 -0.89 3.13
CA HIS A 293 11.11 -0.06 3.84
C HIS A 293 10.91 -0.06 5.37
N GLY A 294 9.76 -0.48 5.88
CA GLY A 294 9.54 -0.68 7.31
C GLY A 294 9.09 0.55 8.09
N VAL A 295 9.04 1.73 7.47
CA VAL A 295 8.71 3.00 8.15
C VAL A 295 7.21 3.29 8.06
N GLY A 296 6.63 3.86 9.12
CA GLY A 296 5.22 4.29 9.15
C GLY A 296 4.23 3.13 9.19
N LEU A 297 3.10 3.27 8.48
CA LEU A 297 1.98 2.33 8.51
C LEU A 297 2.37 0.96 7.94
N CYS A 298 2.21 -0.10 8.74
CA CYS A 298 2.28 -1.48 8.28
C CYS A 298 0.91 -1.94 7.75
N GLN A 299 0.79 -2.31 6.48
CA GLN A 299 -0.50 -2.64 5.86
C GLN A 299 -1.13 -3.91 6.43
N TYR A 300 -0.35 -4.98 6.61
CA TYR A 300 -0.84 -6.20 7.27
C TYR A 300 -1.12 -5.97 8.75
N GLY A 301 -0.32 -5.13 9.41
CA GLY A 301 -0.53 -4.70 10.77
C GLY A 301 -1.86 -3.96 10.95
N ALA A 302 -2.15 -2.99 10.08
CA ALA A 302 -3.41 -2.27 10.02
C ALA A 302 -4.61 -3.19 9.84
N ASN A 303 -4.49 -4.21 8.97
CA ASN A 303 -5.54 -5.21 8.78
C ASN A 303 -5.78 -6.05 10.03
N GLY A 304 -4.71 -6.42 10.76
CA GLY A 304 -4.81 -7.12 12.03
C GLY A 304 -5.50 -6.30 13.12
N MET A 305 -5.03 -5.06 13.34
CA MET A 305 -5.67 -4.11 14.25
C MET A 305 -7.15 -3.90 13.92
N ALA A 306 -7.47 -3.75 12.63
CA ALA A 306 -8.84 -3.57 12.18
C ALA A 306 -9.73 -4.78 12.48
N LYS A 307 -9.20 -6.01 12.36
CA LYS A 307 -9.92 -7.25 12.75
C LYS A 307 -10.15 -7.35 14.26
N GLU A 308 -9.34 -6.68 15.07
CA GLU A 308 -9.53 -6.53 16.52
C GLU A 308 -10.47 -5.37 16.88
N GLY A 309 -11.14 -4.77 15.90
CA GLY A 309 -12.14 -3.71 16.10
C GLY A 309 -11.57 -2.30 16.21
N LYS A 310 -10.27 -2.11 15.92
CA LYS A 310 -9.68 -0.76 15.85
C LYS A 310 -10.20 0.02 14.65
N THR A 311 -10.47 1.30 14.85
CA THR A 311 -10.87 2.22 13.78
C THR A 311 -9.66 2.68 12.98
N TYR A 312 -9.88 3.24 11.79
CA TYR A 312 -8.79 3.81 10.98
C TYR A 312 -8.02 4.91 11.73
N LYS A 313 -8.67 5.66 12.61
CA LYS A 313 -8.01 6.69 13.43
C LYS A 313 -7.05 6.05 14.42
N ASP A 314 -7.51 5.02 15.15
CA ASP A 314 -6.68 4.28 16.10
C ASP A 314 -5.44 3.69 15.40
N ILE A 315 -5.64 3.11 14.22
CA ILE A 315 -4.56 2.55 13.38
C ILE A 315 -3.55 3.63 13.00
N LEU A 316 -4.01 4.78 12.47
CA LEU A 316 -3.11 5.85 12.05
C LEU A 316 -2.34 6.46 13.22
N THR A 317 -3.00 6.72 14.35
CA THR A 317 -2.34 7.27 15.54
C THR A 317 -1.40 6.29 16.24
N TYR A 318 -1.55 4.99 15.96
CA TYR A 318 -0.62 3.97 16.43
C TYR A 318 0.68 4.00 15.63
N TYR A 319 0.58 4.01 14.29
CA TYR A 319 1.75 3.97 13.41
C TYR A 319 2.44 5.33 13.21
N TYR A 320 1.72 6.42 13.42
CA TYR A 320 2.25 7.78 13.32
C TYR A 320 2.14 8.48 14.69
N SER A 321 3.27 8.70 15.35
CA SER A 321 3.28 9.17 16.74
C SER A 321 2.93 10.65 16.87
N GLY A 322 2.04 10.98 17.82
CA GLY A 322 1.70 12.38 18.15
C GLY A 322 0.94 13.13 17.07
N VAL A 323 0.32 12.42 16.12
CA VAL A 323 -0.46 13.01 15.03
C VAL A 323 -1.94 13.14 15.38
N THR A 324 -2.64 13.95 14.60
CA THR A 324 -4.10 14.01 14.57
C THR A 324 -4.62 13.70 13.17
N VAL A 325 -5.90 13.31 13.08
CA VAL A 325 -6.57 13.01 11.81
C VAL A 325 -7.69 14.04 11.58
N GLU A 326 -7.50 14.90 10.60
CA GLU A 326 -8.28 16.11 10.38
C GLU A 326 -8.68 16.26 8.90
N LYS A 327 -9.62 17.17 8.59
CA LYS A 327 -9.93 17.48 7.20
C LYS A 327 -8.82 18.33 6.60
N ALA A 328 -8.42 18.02 5.37
CA ALA A 328 -7.48 18.82 4.60
C ALA A 328 -8.06 20.23 4.40
N SER A 329 -7.34 21.23 4.87
CA SER A 329 -7.59 22.64 4.58
C SER A 329 -6.49 23.14 3.64
N SER A 330 -6.87 23.65 2.48
CA SER A 330 -5.94 24.41 1.63
C SER A 330 -5.61 25.74 2.30
N HIS A 331 -4.37 26.20 2.13
CA HIS A 331 -3.97 27.56 2.49
C HIS A 331 -4.45 28.56 1.45
#